data_AF-A0A449D7E4-F1
#
_entry.id   AF-A0A449D7E4-F1
#
_cell.length_a   1.000
_cell.length_b   1.000
_cell.length_c   1.000
_cell.angle_alpha   90.00
_cell.angle_beta   90.00
_cell.angle_gamma   90.00
#
_symmetry.space_group_name_H-M   'P 1'
#
loop_
_entity.id
_entity.type
_entity.pdbx_description
1 polymer ?
#
loop_
_entity_poly.entity_id
_entity_poly.type
_entity_poly.pdbx_seq_one_letter_code
_entity_poly.pdbx_strand_id
1 'polypeptide(L)'
;MKLFDSWGRLWWPCLREEVMPKAIKWGPLCEVAGCSRSPELLAAGLQVCRGHWGRHHSTGEFGTPWFKVSRKSRGECAVDGCAEEDAGPTGYCSKHLARQKRHGDPSVRIDYKDRRWARGEENHNWTGSDATYDAVHQRLRTRLGPARNRKCVDCGASAAQWSYNRSGGDLEKESKFGPYSTNLDDYVARCVPCHKKFDLDCLRAENVTPSSVNC
;
A
#
# COMPACT_ATOMS: atom_id res chain seq x y z
N MET A 1 -20.33 -33.56 34.26
CA MET A 1 -19.32 -32.61 34.78
C MET A 1 -19.00 -31.61 33.68
N LYS A 2 -19.42 -30.35 33.85
CA LYS A 2 -19.24 -29.26 32.88
C LYS A 2 -18.10 -28.37 33.38
N LEU A 3 -17.06 -28.17 32.56
CA LEU A 3 -15.99 -27.19 32.77
C LEU A 3 -16.11 -26.16 31.65
N PHE A 4 -16.62 -24.98 31.98
CA PHE A 4 -16.63 -23.77 31.16
C PHE A 4 -16.07 -22.67 32.05
N ASP A 5 -14.74 -22.54 32.08
CA ASP A 5 -14.06 -21.55 32.90
C ASP A 5 -13.50 -20.39 32.07
N SER A 6 -13.95 -19.22 32.49
CA SER A 6 -13.26 -17.92 32.52
C SER A 6 -12.62 -17.39 31.23
N TRP A 7 -13.42 -16.64 30.46
CA TRP A 7 -12.92 -15.46 29.76
C TRP A 7 -13.46 -14.22 30.47
N GLY A 8 -12.57 -13.58 31.22
CA GLY A 8 -12.84 -12.39 32.02
C GLY A 8 -13.30 -11.22 31.15
N ARG A 9 -14.47 -10.70 31.48
CA ARG A 9 -15.01 -9.43 30.97
C ARG A 9 -14.17 -8.29 31.53
N LEU A 10 -13.23 -7.78 30.74
CA LEU A 10 -12.67 -6.46 31.00
C LEU A 10 -13.73 -5.41 30.63
N TRP A 11 -14.30 -4.82 31.68
CA TRP A 11 -15.18 -3.67 31.63
C TRP A 11 -14.46 -2.48 31.01
N TRP A 12 -14.90 -2.06 29.82
CA TRP A 12 -14.56 -0.75 29.26
C TRP A 12 -15.54 0.29 29.86
N PRO A 13 -15.08 1.31 30.60
CA PRO A 13 -15.97 2.36 31.07
C PRO A 13 -16.40 3.20 29.86
N CYS A 14 -17.65 2.98 29.42
CA CYS A 14 -18.28 3.65 28.30
C CYS A 14 -19.10 4.83 28.83
N LEU A 15 -18.45 5.95 29.16
CA LEU A 15 -19.09 7.24 29.43
C LEU A 15 -18.05 8.34 29.18
N ARG A 16 -17.83 8.65 27.90
CA ARG A 16 -17.22 9.91 27.49
C ARG A 16 -18.37 10.75 26.95
N GLU A 17 -18.68 11.82 27.67
CA GLU A 17 -19.68 12.81 27.30
C GLU A 17 -19.52 13.19 25.83
N GLU A 18 -20.63 13.07 25.11
CA GLU A 18 -20.77 13.39 23.71
C GLU A 18 -20.48 14.88 23.49
N VAL A 19 -19.24 15.17 23.08
CA VAL A 19 -18.94 16.44 22.42
C VAL A 19 -19.58 16.36 21.05
N MET A 20 -20.86 16.76 20.96
CA MET A 20 -21.51 17.09 19.69
C MET A 20 -20.55 18.00 18.92
N PRO A 21 -20.07 17.61 17.72
CA PRO A 21 -19.18 18.48 16.96
C PRO A 21 -19.91 19.81 16.76
N LYS A 22 -19.27 20.90 17.22
CA LYS A 22 -19.73 22.28 17.02
C LYS A 22 -20.21 22.40 15.57
N ALA A 23 -21.42 22.94 15.37
CA ALA A 23 -22.01 23.16 14.06
C ALA A 23 -20.93 23.65 13.08
N ILE A 24 -20.65 22.85 12.05
CA ILE A 24 -19.67 23.19 11.02
C ILE A 24 -20.18 24.48 10.39
N LYS A 25 -19.51 25.61 10.68
CA LYS A 25 -19.78 26.88 10.00
C LYS A 25 -19.41 26.65 8.54
N TRP A 26 -20.41 26.45 7.69
CA TRP A 26 -20.23 26.41 6.24
C TRP A 26 -19.51 27.70 5.83
N GLY A 27 -18.33 27.59 5.23
CA GLY A 27 -17.56 28.72 4.74
C GLY A 27 -18.32 29.54 3.68
N PRO A 28 -17.78 30.72 3.29
CA PRO A 28 -18.41 31.58 2.27
C PRO A 28 -18.69 30.78 1.00
N LEU A 29 -19.76 31.10 0.27
CA LEU A 29 -20.09 30.43 -0.99
C LEU A 29 -18.96 30.59 -2.02
N CYS A 30 -18.95 29.72 -3.02
CA CYS A 30 -18.06 29.84 -4.17
C CYS A 30 -18.14 31.24 -4.79
N GLU A 31 -16.99 31.90 -4.96
CA GLU A 31 -16.88 33.29 -5.44
C GLU A 31 -17.34 33.48 -6.89
N VAL A 32 -17.33 32.41 -7.70
CA VAL A 32 -17.85 32.45 -9.07
C VAL A 32 -19.35 32.80 -9.08
N ALA A 33 -19.68 33.91 -9.75
CA ALA A 33 -21.04 34.45 -9.84
C ALA A 33 -22.07 33.38 -10.24
N GLY A 34 -23.15 33.28 -9.46
CA GLY A 34 -24.24 32.32 -9.67
C GLY A 34 -23.97 30.90 -9.14
N CYS A 35 -22.86 30.65 -8.46
CA CYS A 35 -22.56 29.36 -7.86
C CYS A 35 -22.99 29.30 -6.38
N SER A 36 -23.96 28.44 -6.07
CA SER A 36 -24.45 28.24 -4.70
C SER A 36 -23.73 27.13 -3.92
N ARG A 37 -22.62 26.59 -4.45
CA ARG A 37 -21.88 25.49 -3.81
C ARG A 37 -20.92 26.03 -2.76
N SER A 38 -20.78 25.29 -1.65
CA SER A 38 -19.71 25.54 -0.69
C SER A 38 -18.34 25.31 -1.37
N PRO A 39 -17.37 26.20 -1.18
CA PRO A 39 -16.01 25.97 -1.63
C PRO A 39 -15.43 24.79 -0.84
N GLU A 40 -14.62 23.99 -1.52
CA GLU A 40 -13.67 23.15 -0.80
C GLU A 40 -12.44 24.03 -0.61
N LEU A 41 -11.98 24.20 0.63
CA LEU A 41 -10.71 24.89 0.92
C LEU A 41 -9.58 24.10 0.26
N LEU A 42 -9.27 24.44 -1.00
CA LEU A 42 -8.15 23.86 -1.74
C LEU A 42 -6.91 24.75 -1.56
N ALA A 43 -5.75 24.11 -1.63
CA ALA A 43 -4.43 24.55 -1.16
C ALA A 43 -3.85 25.85 -1.78
N ALA A 44 -4.64 26.67 -2.46
CA ALA A 44 -4.19 27.86 -3.19
C ALA A 44 -4.86 29.18 -2.73
N GLY A 45 -5.58 29.19 -1.60
CA GLY A 45 -6.19 30.40 -1.05
C GLY A 45 -7.42 30.94 -1.82
N LEU A 46 -7.86 30.25 -2.87
CA LEU A 46 -9.02 30.64 -3.69
C LEU A 46 -10.34 30.09 -3.10
N GLN A 47 -11.37 30.94 -3.00
CA GLN A 47 -12.70 30.56 -2.49
C GLN A 47 -13.60 30.02 -3.60
N VAL A 48 -13.17 28.96 -4.28
CA VAL A 48 -13.92 28.34 -5.38
C VAL A 48 -14.29 26.89 -5.08
N CYS A 49 -15.43 26.44 -5.60
CA CYS A 49 -15.80 25.02 -5.47
C CYS A 49 -14.87 24.13 -6.32
N ARG A 50 -14.79 22.84 -5.99
CA ARG A 50 -13.97 21.84 -6.72
C ARG A 50 -14.20 21.86 -8.24
N GLY A 51 -15.44 22.13 -8.68
CA GLY A 51 -15.79 22.22 -10.10
C GLY A 51 -15.12 23.41 -10.81
N HIS A 52 -15.09 24.58 -10.17
CA HIS A 52 -14.45 25.77 -10.71
C HIS A 52 -12.93 25.73 -10.58
N TRP A 53 -12.41 25.20 -9.48
CA TRP A 53 -10.97 24.96 -9.34
C TRP A 53 -10.43 24.04 -10.43
N GLY A 54 -11.11 22.90 -10.66
CA GLY A 54 -10.72 21.96 -11.71
C GLY A 54 -10.78 22.57 -13.10
N ARG A 55 -11.80 23.39 -13.39
CA ARG A 55 -11.90 24.12 -14.66
C ARG A 55 -10.75 25.12 -14.82
N HIS A 56 -10.53 25.99 -13.83
CA HIS A 56 -9.45 26.97 -13.85
C HIS A 56 -8.08 26.31 -14.03
N HIS A 57 -7.82 25.19 -13.35
CA HIS A 57 -6.57 24.45 -13.53
C HIS A 57 -6.43 23.85 -14.94
N SER A 58 -7.52 23.49 -15.59
CA SER A 58 -7.50 22.90 -16.94
C SER A 58 -7.50 23.92 -18.09
N THR A 59 -8.19 25.05 -17.92
CA THR A 59 -8.42 26.03 -19.01
C THR A 59 -7.96 27.46 -18.68
N GLY A 60 -7.51 27.73 -17.46
CA GLY A 60 -7.16 29.08 -16.99
C GLY A 60 -8.35 29.98 -16.63
N GLU A 61 -9.59 29.47 -16.68
CA GLU A 61 -10.80 30.29 -16.51
C GLU A 61 -11.80 29.66 -15.53
N PHE A 62 -12.45 30.48 -14.71
CA PHE A 62 -13.47 30.07 -13.74
C PHE A 62 -14.90 30.00 -14.30
N GLY A 63 -15.08 30.02 -15.63
CA GLY A 63 -16.41 30.05 -16.25
C GLY A 63 -17.33 28.90 -15.83
N THR A 64 -18.54 28.85 -16.41
CA THR A 64 -19.58 27.81 -16.16
C THR A 64 -18.98 26.46 -15.77
N PRO A 65 -19.20 25.97 -14.54
CA PRO A 65 -18.53 24.76 -14.12
C PRO A 65 -19.01 23.64 -15.04
N TRP A 66 -18.13 22.69 -15.33
CA TRP A 66 -18.51 21.45 -15.99
C TRP A 66 -19.45 20.70 -15.05
N PHE A 67 -20.71 21.14 -14.95
CA PHE A 67 -21.76 20.26 -14.54
C PHE A 67 -21.69 19.14 -15.56
N LYS A 68 -21.32 17.94 -15.11
CA LYS A 68 -21.64 16.74 -15.86
C LYS A 68 -23.16 16.80 -15.97
N VAL A 69 -23.65 17.39 -17.06
CA VAL A 69 -25.04 17.22 -17.48
C VAL A 69 -25.20 15.72 -17.39
N SER A 70 -26.06 15.25 -16.49
CA SER A 70 -26.26 13.82 -16.34
C SER A 70 -26.59 13.35 -17.73
N ARG A 71 -25.65 12.66 -18.39
CA ARG A 71 -25.92 12.13 -19.71
C ARG A 71 -27.13 11.25 -19.45
N LYS A 72 -28.27 11.56 -20.08
CA LYS A 72 -29.43 10.67 -20.04
C LYS A 72 -28.87 9.27 -20.29
N SER A 73 -29.19 8.34 -19.39
CA SER A 73 -28.80 6.94 -19.50
C SER A 73 -29.04 6.52 -20.95
N ARG A 74 -28.00 6.03 -21.62
CA ARG A 74 -28.07 5.66 -23.05
C ARG A 74 -28.61 4.24 -23.25
N GLY A 75 -29.43 3.77 -22.32
CA GLY A 75 -30.03 2.43 -22.31
C GLY A 75 -29.20 1.40 -21.55
N GLU A 76 -29.76 0.20 -21.48
CA GLU A 76 -29.21 -0.96 -20.76
C GLU A 76 -27.95 -1.50 -21.43
N CYS A 77 -27.02 -2.01 -20.62
CA CYS A 77 -25.80 -2.62 -21.11
C CYS A 77 -26.08 -3.92 -21.88
N ALA A 78 -25.49 -4.07 -23.08
CA ALA A 78 -25.66 -5.23 -23.96
C ALA A 78 -25.01 -6.54 -23.44
N VAL A 79 -24.47 -6.56 -22.23
CA VAL A 79 -23.90 -7.79 -21.64
C VAL A 79 -24.97 -8.46 -20.81
N ASP A 80 -25.24 -9.72 -21.11
CA ASP A 80 -26.25 -10.51 -20.41
C ASP A 80 -26.04 -10.50 -18.89
N GLY A 81 -27.13 -10.28 -18.15
CA GLY A 81 -27.13 -10.14 -16.69
C GLY A 81 -26.53 -8.84 -16.13
N CYS A 82 -26.31 -7.78 -16.92
CA CYS A 82 -25.82 -6.49 -16.44
C CYS A 82 -26.95 -5.45 -16.24
N ALA A 83 -27.31 -5.16 -14.98
CA ALA A 83 -28.34 -4.18 -14.63
C ALA A 83 -27.86 -2.70 -14.67
N GLU A 84 -26.83 -2.37 -15.44
CA GLU A 84 -26.29 -1.00 -15.51
C GLU A 84 -26.95 -0.26 -16.68
N GLU A 85 -27.58 0.88 -16.40
CA GLU A 85 -28.40 1.66 -17.35
C GLU A 85 -27.61 2.70 -18.17
N ASP A 86 -26.29 2.76 -18.03
CA ASP A 86 -25.44 3.70 -18.77
C ASP A 86 -24.52 2.98 -19.77
N ALA A 87 -25.12 2.40 -20.81
CA ALA A 87 -24.41 1.68 -21.87
C ALA A 87 -23.56 2.56 -22.81
N GLY A 88 -23.58 3.89 -22.64
CA GLY A 88 -22.86 4.80 -23.54
C GLY A 88 -23.29 4.65 -25.01
N PRO A 89 -22.52 5.21 -25.98
CA PRO A 89 -22.78 5.03 -27.41
C PRO A 89 -22.36 3.66 -27.95
N THR A 90 -21.59 2.89 -27.19
CA THR A 90 -21.04 1.60 -27.61
C THR A 90 -21.93 0.42 -27.25
N GLY A 91 -23.05 0.65 -26.56
CA GLY A 91 -23.91 -0.42 -26.03
C GLY A 91 -23.32 -1.13 -24.80
N TYR A 92 -22.24 -0.61 -24.20
CA TYR A 92 -21.58 -1.21 -23.04
C TYR A 92 -21.43 -0.21 -21.90
N CYS A 93 -21.77 -0.64 -20.68
CA CYS A 93 -21.47 0.17 -19.51
C CYS A 93 -19.96 0.42 -19.38
N SER A 94 -19.58 1.46 -18.64
CA SER A 94 -18.17 1.86 -18.46
C SER A 94 -17.25 0.69 -18.07
N LYS A 95 -17.74 -0.23 -17.23
CA LYS A 95 -17.02 -1.44 -16.80
C LYS A 95 -16.80 -2.43 -17.96
N HIS A 96 -17.83 -2.71 -18.75
CA HIS A 96 -17.78 -3.64 -19.87
C HIS A 96 -16.99 -3.09 -21.05
N LEU A 97 -17.12 -1.80 -21.35
CA LEU A 97 -16.29 -1.13 -22.35
C LEU A 97 -14.80 -1.20 -21.97
N ALA A 98 -14.48 -1.01 -20.68
CA ALA A 98 -13.10 -1.11 -20.21
C ALA A 98 -12.54 -2.54 -20.31
N ARG A 99 -13.38 -3.57 -20.11
CA ARG A 99 -12.99 -4.99 -20.31
C ARG A 99 -12.78 -5.30 -21.78
N GLN A 100 -13.70 -4.90 -22.65
CA GLN A 100 -13.57 -5.08 -24.10
C GLN A 100 -12.28 -4.44 -24.64
N LYS A 101 -11.94 -3.22 -24.19
CA LYS A 101 -10.69 -2.56 -24.60
C LYS A 101 -9.42 -3.28 -24.11
N ARG A 102 -9.45 -3.85 -22.90
CA ARG A 102 -8.27 -4.49 -22.29
C ARG A 102 -8.11 -5.96 -22.69
N HIS A 103 -9.21 -6.66 -22.94
CA HIS A 103 -9.24 -8.12 -23.05
C HIS A 103 -9.94 -8.60 -24.33
N GLY A 104 -10.47 -7.70 -25.18
CA GLY A 104 -11.23 -8.03 -26.38
C GLY A 104 -12.69 -8.42 -26.12
N ASP A 105 -13.01 -8.86 -24.91
CA ASP A 105 -14.32 -9.39 -24.53
C ASP A 105 -14.91 -8.60 -23.34
N PRO A 106 -16.13 -8.02 -23.50
CA PRO A 106 -16.79 -7.30 -22.42
C PRO A 106 -17.21 -8.21 -21.25
N SER A 107 -17.46 -9.49 -21.49
CA SER A 107 -17.93 -10.45 -20.47
C SER A 107 -16.82 -10.95 -19.54
N VAL A 108 -15.55 -10.78 -19.93
CA VAL A 108 -14.39 -11.28 -19.16
C VAL A 108 -14.37 -10.70 -17.75
N ARG A 109 -14.57 -11.58 -16.77
CA ARG A 109 -14.36 -11.32 -15.35
C ARG A 109 -13.10 -12.06 -14.90
N ILE A 110 -11.99 -11.35 -14.83
CA ILE A 110 -10.77 -11.86 -14.19
C ILE A 110 -10.97 -11.77 -12.69
N ASP A 111 -11.11 -12.92 -12.04
CA ASP A 111 -11.16 -13.01 -10.59
C ASP A 111 -9.85 -12.47 -10.00
N TYR A 112 -9.90 -11.92 -8.78
CA TYR A 112 -8.69 -11.37 -8.14
C TYR A 112 -7.60 -12.45 -7.96
N LYS A 113 -7.99 -13.72 -7.80
CA LYS A 113 -7.05 -14.85 -7.67
C LYS A 113 -6.37 -15.21 -8.99
N ASP A 114 -7.04 -14.94 -10.12
CA ASP A 114 -6.57 -15.23 -11.46
C ASP A 114 -5.78 -14.07 -12.06
N ARG A 115 -5.72 -12.93 -11.36
CA ARG A 115 -4.81 -11.83 -11.70
C ARG A 115 -3.38 -12.33 -11.54
N ARG A 116 -2.75 -12.68 -12.66
CA ARG A 116 -1.32 -12.87 -12.75
C ARG A 116 -0.64 -11.52 -12.59
N TRP A 117 -0.55 -11.04 -11.35
CA TRP A 117 0.42 -10.00 -11.04
C TRP A 117 1.79 -10.59 -11.28
N ALA A 118 2.50 -9.99 -12.21
CA ALA A 118 3.89 -10.28 -12.45
C ALA A 118 4.64 -10.31 -11.11
N ARG A 119 5.45 -11.35 -10.90
CA ARG A 119 6.20 -11.58 -9.64
C ARG A 119 7.68 -11.41 -9.90
N GLY A 120 8.42 -11.08 -8.85
CA GLY A 120 9.86 -10.86 -8.99
C GLY A 120 10.15 -9.76 -10.00
N GLU A 121 11.12 -10.01 -10.88
CA GLU A 121 11.63 -9.05 -11.87
C GLU A 121 10.61 -8.62 -12.92
N GLU A 122 9.57 -9.44 -13.16
CA GLU A 122 8.50 -9.09 -14.10
C GLU A 122 7.56 -8.01 -13.53
N ASN A 123 7.57 -7.78 -12.21
CA ASN A 123 6.72 -6.78 -11.59
C ASN A 123 7.25 -5.38 -11.86
N HIS A 124 6.40 -4.47 -12.37
CA HIS A 124 6.80 -3.07 -12.60
C HIS A 124 7.22 -2.32 -11.31
N ASN A 125 6.83 -2.82 -10.13
CA ASN A 125 7.29 -2.31 -8.83
C ASN A 125 8.55 -3.04 -8.31
N TRP A 126 9.17 -3.90 -9.13
CA TRP A 126 10.41 -4.56 -8.77
C TRP A 126 11.56 -3.55 -8.79
N THR A 127 12.11 -3.27 -7.62
CA THR A 127 13.18 -2.30 -7.46
C THR A 127 14.59 -2.89 -7.65
N GLY A 128 14.74 -4.17 -8.03
CA GLY A 128 16.06 -4.76 -8.24
C GLY A 128 16.95 -4.64 -7.01
N SER A 129 18.16 -4.11 -7.20
CA SER A 129 19.13 -3.80 -6.13
C SER A 129 18.67 -2.65 -5.23
N ASP A 130 17.69 -1.83 -5.62
CA ASP A 130 17.08 -0.76 -4.81
C ASP A 130 15.95 -1.25 -3.90
N ALA A 131 16.00 -2.52 -3.53
CA ALA A 131 15.11 -3.08 -2.53
C ALA A 131 15.36 -2.46 -1.15
N THR A 132 14.27 -2.09 -0.46
CA THR A 132 14.32 -1.73 0.96
C THR A 132 14.47 -2.99 1.83
N TYR A 133 14.83 -2.81 3.10
CA TYR A 133 14.88 -3.89 4.10
C TYR A 133 13.62 -4.78 4.10
N ASP A 134 12.43 -4.15 4.12
CA ASP A 134 11.15 -4.87 4.11
C ASP A 134 10.94 -5.64 2.79
N ALA A 135 11.32 -5.04 1.67
CA ALA A 135 11.23 -5.68 0.36
C ALA A 135 12.16 -6.90 0.28
N VAL A 136 13.39 -6.82 0.79
CA VAL A 136 14.30 -7.97 0.86
C VAL A 136 13.71 -9.08 1.73
N HIS A 137 13.14 -8.76 2.89
CA HIS A 137 12.49 -9.76 3.75
C HIS A 137 11.27 -10.43 3.10
N GLN A 138 10.48 -9.68 2.32
CA GLN A 138 9.40 -10.26 1.52
C GLN A 138 9.95 -11.20 0.42
N ARG A 139 11.03 -10.80 -0.25
CA ARG A 139 11.72 -11.63 -1.26
C ARG A 139 12.27 -12.92 -0.64
N LEU A 140 12.91 -12.84 0.53
CA LEU A 140 13.39 -14.01 1.28
C LEU A 140 12.26 -14.99 1.59
N ARG A 141 11.14 -14.51 2.14
CA ARG A 141 9.98 -15.36 2.44
C ARG A 141 9.39 -16.01 1.18
N THR A 142 9.40 -15.30 0.06
CA THR A 142 8.88 -15.80 -1.21
C THR A 142 9.81 -16.85 -1.84
N ARG A 143 11.13 -16.61 -1.86
CA ARG A 143 12.13 -17.50 -2.47
C ARG A 143 12.47 -18.69 -1.59
N LEU A 144 12.73 -18.47 -0.30
CA LEU A 144 13.27 -19.48 0.61
C LEU A 144 12.22 -20.09 1.56
N GLY A 145 11.02 -19.50 1.61
CA GLY A 145 9.98 -19.83 2.57
C GLY A 145 10.16 -19.13 3.93
N PRO A 146 9.29 -19.43 4.91
CA PRO A 146 9.44 -18.88 6.24
C PRO A 146 10.64 -19.50 6.96
N ALA A 147 11.40 -18.70 7.71
CA ALA A 147 12.61 -19.15 8.42
C ALA A 147 12.36 -20.35 9.34
N ARG A 148 11.17 -20.47 9.94
CA ARG A 148 10.78 -21.61 10.78
C ARG A 148 10.80 -22.98 10.11
N ASN A 149 10.82 -23.02 8.77
CA ASN A 149 10.96 -24.26 8.01
C ASN A 149 12.44 -24.70 7.89
N ARG A 150 13.37 -23.95 8.48
CA ARG A 150 14.82 -24.22 8.47
C ARG A 150 15.34 -24.39 9.89
N LYS A 151 16.46 -25.09 10.02
CA LYS A 151 17.21 -25.17 11.28
C LYS A 151 18.08 -23.92 11.45
N CYS A 152 18.22 -23.47 12.68
CA CYS A 152 19.12 -22.41 13.08
C CYS A 152 20.55 -22.84 12.77
N VAL A 153 21.28 -22.01 12.03
CA VAL A 153 22.67 -22.33 11.64
C VAL A 153 23.61 -22.47 12.84
N ASP A 154 23.31 -21.80 13.97
CA ASP A 154 24.21 -21.79 15.13
C ASP A 154 23.93 -22.89 16.15
N CYS A 155 22.65 -23.26 16.33
CA CYS A 155 22.25 -24.16 17.43
C CYS A 155 21.42 -25.36 16.97
N GLY A 156 21.06 -25.45 15.69
CA GLY A 156 20.23 -26.54 15.16
C GLY A 156 18.76 -26.54 15.58
N ALA A 157 18.33 -25.66 16.49
CA ALA A 157 16.92 -25.48 16.84
C ALA A 157 16.10 -24.97 15.64
N SER A 158 14.77 -24.95 15.71
CA SER A 158 13.96 -24.32 14.66
C SER A 158 14.26 -22.82 14.59
N ALA A 159 14.59 -22.31 13.41
CA ALA A 159 14.82 -20.88 13.23
C ALA A 159 13.52 -20.09 13.38
N ALA A 160 13.64 -18.79 13.65
CA ALA A 160 12.50 -17.89 13.77
C ALA A 160 12.57 -16.75 12.75
N GLN A 161 13.79 -16.35 12.36
CA GLN A 161 14.06 -15.19 11.54
C GLN A 161 15.14 -15.51 10.50
N TRP A 162 15.10 -14.77 9.40
CA TRP A 162 16.24 -14.66 8.49
C TRP A 162 17.17 -13.58 9.05
N SER A 163 18.47 -13.86 9.08
CA SER A 163 19.51 -12.98 9.62
C SER A 163 20.57 -12.79 8.54
N TYR A 164 20.95 -11.54 8.30
CA TYR A 164 22.00 -11.19 7.35
C TYR A 164 23.37 -11.58 7.95
N ASN A 165 24.14 -12.40 7.25
CA ASN A 165 25.40 -12.96 7.76
C ASN A 165 26.60 -11.99 7.69
N ARG A 166 26.44 -10.83 7.06
CA ARG A 166 27.49 -9.82 6.81
C ARG A 166 28.76 -10.39 6.17
N SER A 167 28.64 -11.36 5.25
CA SER A 167 29.80 -12.00 4.62
C SER A 167 30.57 -11.14 3.60
N GLY A 168 30.60 -9.81 3.76
CA GLY A 168 31.46 -8.91 2.99
C GLY A 168 31.09 -8.75 1.52
N GLY A 169 29.80 -8.79 1.18
CA GLY A 169 29.34 -8.53 -0.18
C GLY A 169 29.27 -7.04 -0.52
N ASP A 170 29.56 -6.68 -1.78
CA ASP A 170 29.54 -5.30 -2.32
C ASP A 170 28.14 -4.61 -2.29
N LEU A 171 27.10 -5.28 -1.78
CA LEU A 171 25.70 -4.85 -1.84
C LEU A 171 25.07 -4.59 -0.48
N GLU A 172 25.89 -4.28 0.53
CA GLU A 172 25.42 -3.86 1.84
C GLU A 172 24.75 -2.48 1.78
N LYS A 173 23.58 -2.36 2.41
CA LYS A 173 22.78 -1.14 2.50
C LYS A 173 22.39 -0.87 3.95
N GLU A 174 22.22 0.40 4.29
CA GLU A 174 21.80 0.83 5.61
C GLU A 174 20.29 1.04 5.73
N SER A 175 19.74 0.72 6.90
CA SER A 175 18.35 0.97 7.24
C SER A 175 18.19 1.35 8.71
N LYS A 176 17.01 1.83 9.11
CA LYS A 176 16.68 2.06 10.53
C LYS A 176 16.73 0.81 11.41
N PHE A 177 16.79 -0.38 10.81
CA PHE A 177 16.88 -1.66 11.50
C PHE A 177 18.30 -2.26 11.47
N GLY A 178 19.28 -1.52 10.94
CA GLY A 178 20.65 -1.96 10.73
C GLY A 178 20.96 -2.32 9.27
N PRO A 179 22.20 -2.77 9.01
CA PRO A 179 22.65 -3.11 7.67
C PRO A 179 21.96 -4.36 7.13
N TYR A 180 21.78 -4.41 5.82
CA TYR A 180 21.16 -5.51 5.10
C TYR A 180 21.73 -5.63 3.70
N SER A 181 21.77 -6.84 3.14
CA SER A 181 22.14 -7.05 1.74
C SER A 181 20.91 -7.20 0.86
N THR A 182 21.00 -6.82 -0.41
CA THR A 182 19.98 -7.13 -1.43
C THR A 182 20.19 -8.49 -2.09
N ASN A 183 21.35 -9.11 -1.88
CA ASN A 183 21.60 -10.49 -2.26
C ASN A 183 20.93 -11.44 -1.23
N LEU A 184 20.03 -12.29 -1.72
CA LEU A 184 19.25 -13.19 -0.86
C LEU A 184 20.10 -14.34 -0.31
N ASP A 185 21.24 -14.64 -0.93
CA ASP A 185 22.14 -15.72 -0.53
C ASP A 185 23.03 -15.33 0.68
N ASP A 186 23.04 -14.06 1.07
CA ASP A 186 23.74 -13.57 2.28
C ASP A 186 22.90 -13.77 3.57
N TYR A 187 21.73 -14.38 3.49
CA TYR A 187 20.84 -14.57 4.63
C TYR A 187 20.84 -16.02 5.11
N VAL A 188 20.99 -16.18 6.41
CA VAL A 188 20.95 -17.48 7.11
C VAL A 188 19.76 -17.52 8.07
N ALA A 189 19.18 -18.70 8.25
CA ALA A 189 18.09 -18.87 9.20
C ALA A 189 18.64 -18.99 10.62
N ARG A 190 18.18 -18.13 11.55
CA ARG A 190 18.56 -18.15 12.98
C ARG A 190 17.33 -18.17 13.88
N CYS A 191 17.46 -18.76 15.06
CA CYS A 191 16.48 -18.53 16.13
C CYS A 191 16.73 -17.15 16.78
N VAL A 192 15.72 -16.58 17.43
CA VAL A 192 15.81 -15.23 18.04
C VAL A 192 17.02 -15.05 18.96
N PRO A 193 17.36 -15.96 19.89
CA PRO A 193 18.51 -15.74 20.77
C PRO A 193 19.85 -15.78 20.02
N CYS A 194 20.01 -16.69 19.05
CA CYS A 194 21.22 -16.76 18.24
C CYS A 194 21.36 -15.54 17.30
N HIS A 195 20.25 -15.05 16.76
CA HIS A 195 20.24 -13.82 15.96
C HIS A 195 20.69 -12.61 16.78
N LYS A 196 20.09 -12.39 17.96
CA LYS A 196 20.47 -11.29 18.85
C LYS A 196 21.94 -11.38 19.28
N LYS A 197 22.42 -12.59 19.59
CA LYS A 197 23.84 -12.80 19.93
C LYS A 197 24.74 -12.40 18.76
N PHE A 198 24.42 -12.84 17.56
CA PHE A 198 25.16 -12.49 16.35
C PHE A 198 25.21 -10.97 16.13
N ASP A 199 24.07 -10.27 16.22
CA ASP A 199 24.02 -8.81 16.05
C ASP A 199 24.87 -8.08 17.09
N LEU A 200 24.83 -8.53 18.35
CA LEU A 200 25.64 -7.96 19.44
C LEU A 200 27.14 -8.21 19.22
N ASP A 201 27.50 -9.39 18.73
CA ASP A 201 28.90 -9.74 18.45
C ASP A 201 29.42 -8.92 17.25
N CYS A 202 28.60 -8.66 16.23
CA CYS A 202 28.93 -7.73 15.15
C CYS A 202 29.14 -6.30 15.64
N LEU A 203 28.23 -5.76 16.46
CA LEU A 203 28.38 -4.41 17.03
C LEU A 203 29.62 -4.30 17.92
N ARG A 204 29.96 -5.34 18.67
CA ARG A 204 31.20 -5.38 19.46
C ARG A 204 32.43 -5.36 18.55
N ALA A 205 32.44 -6.14 17.47
CA ALA A 205 33.55 -6.19 16.53
C ALA A 205 33.80 -4.82 15.87
N GLU A 206 32.75 -4.11 15.45
CA GLU A 206 32.85 -2.76 14.89
C GLU A 206 33.46 -1.75 15.87
N ASN A 207 33.09 -1.83 17.14
CA ASN A 207 33.62 -0.95 18.18
C ASN A 207 35.08 -1.26 18.56
N VAL A 208 35.55 -2.49 18.29
CA VAL A 208 36.93 -2.92 18.58
C VAL A 208 37.91 -2.51 17.48
N THR A 209 37.43 -2.14 16.29
CA THR A 209 38.26 -1.62 15.20
C THR A 209 38.16 -0.10 15.06
N PRO A 210 38.79 0.72 15.93
CA PRO A 210 38.92 2.14 15.67
C PRO A 210 39.96 2.34 14.56
N SER A 211 39.49 2.66 13.35
CA SER A 211 40.18 3.52 12.38
C SER A 211 41.71 3.34 12.24
N SER A 212 42.21 2.11 12.07
CA SER A 212 43.62 1.87 11.73
C SER A 212 43.85 1.76 10.21
N VAL A 213 43.10 2.53 9.41
CA VAL A 213 43.37 2.73 7.98
C VAL A 213 43.36 4.23 7.68
N ASN A 214 44.40 4.90 8.17
CA ASN A 214 45.03 5.99 7.45
C ASN A 214 46.46 5.53 7.19
N CYS A 215 46.71 5.07 5.97
CA CYS A 215 48.02 5.03 5.32
C CYS A 215 47.82 5.64 3.93
#